data_AF-A0A2B8A5M0-F1
#
_entry.id   AF-A0A2B8A5M0-F1
#
_cell.length_a   1.000
_cell.length_b   1.000
_cell.length_c   1.000
_cell.angle_alpha   90.00
_cell.angle_beta   90.00
_cell.angle_gamma   90.00
#
_symmetry.space_group_name_H-M   'P 1'
#
loop_
_entity.id
_entity.type
_entity.pdbx_description
1 polymer ?
#
loop_
_entity_poly.entity_id
_entity_poly.type
_entity_poly.pdbx_seq_one_letter_code
_entity_poly.pdbx_strand_id
1 'polypeptide(L)'
;MPNTIEPRRLSFSFSKGKKTATPSTQSFQTVFLAEHIKIKRKGIYLISIILSALVPVLYFGYCLKKPETLSSPLPFNLFEHCYSKAKPLTVFFWPLLLIINASRLAQIDHKLGGWQWMETQPVAKLSIYFAKFSVLALSLLAGIGVFFIVSVIAALLLPHFIDIPAEASQHLYILPLLHFMFRIALSMLCIAAFQYALSVVMHGFIGPILIGFFLLVLTSVSEGLGYSPRWNFMGFIAVTGKNFQGGDLGNFLLYPEKLSLIAAAFFSAVGFWQYREKTWRRAFFKNGKRMWLSFGGLAVFGALFLWVYIPKRMSPFGKTILSGVIDSPLKVEKITVIHPYIGDTIATIDVKDNKYRQELNGDIPLDSYSMAFDNAFKSNATFSTGDSLHIKTRYYNLQSENKITGTRLAENQNEA
;
A
#
# COMPACT_ATOMS: atom_id res chain seq x y z
N MET A 1 -50.20 -61.14 31.61
CA MET A 1 -49.86 -59.72 31.86
C MET A 1 -48.49 -59.48 31.23
N PRO A 2 -48.27 -58.46 30.37
CA PRO A 2 -48.56 -57.05 30.67
C PRO A 2 -49.11 -56.17 29.52
N ASN A 3 -49.82 -55.12 29.95
CA ASN A 3 -49.91 -53.72 29.46
C ASN A 3 -49.88 -53.40 27.96
N THR A 4 -51.08 -53.24 27.38
CA THR A 4 -51.34 -52.34 26.26
C THR A 4 -51.34 -50.88 26.74
N ILE A 5 -50.29 -50.14 26.40
CA ILE A 5 -50.19 -48.68 26.63
C ILE A 5 -50.77 -47.98 25.40
N GLU A 6 -51.92 -47.33 25.56
CA GLU A 6 -52.44 -46.40 24.56
C GLU A 6 -51.55 -45.14 24.45
N PRO A 7 -51.25 -44.65 23.24
CA PRO A 7 -50.54 -43.39 23.09
C PRO A 7 -51.47 -42.21 23.39
N ARG A 8 -51.17 -41.49 24.49
CA ARG A 8 -51.71 -40.14 24.77
C ARG A 8 -51.45 -39.22 23.58
N ARG A 9 -52.52 -38.85 22.87
CA ARG A 9 -52.50 -37.68 21.96
C ARG A 9 -52.37 -36.41 22.81
N LEU A 10 -51.17 -35.83 22.82
CA LEU A 10 -50.95 -34.45 23.25
C LEU A 10 -51.57 -33.51 22.21
N SER A 11 -52.76 -32.98 22.50
CA SER A 11 -53.34 -31.87 21.76
C SER A 11 -52.62 -30.58 22.16
N PHE A 12 -51.61 -30.18 21.38
CA PHE A 12 -51.06 -28.83 21.47
C PHE A 12 -52.06 -27.83 20.89
N SER A 13 -52.81 -27.18 21.77
CA SER A 13 -53.57 -25.97 21.46
C SER A 13 -52.59 -24.84 21.13
N PHE A 14 -52.45 -24.52 19.84
CA PHE A 14 -51.76 -23.32 19.39
C PHE A 14 -52.65 -22.10 19.68
N SER A 15 -52.38 -21.42 20.79
CA SER A 15 -52.85 -20.06 21.04
C SER A 15 -52.35 -19.15 19.91
N LYS A 16 -53.30 -18.64 19.10
CA LYS A 16 -53.06 -17.63 18.06
C LYS A 16 -52.75 -16.28 18.70
N GLY A 17 -51.52 -16.14 19.24
CA GLY A 17 -50.91 -14.84 19.51
C GLY A 17 -50.33 -14.26 18.24
N LYS A 18 -51.17 -13.67 17.37
CA LYS A 18 -50.74 -12.92 16.19
C LYS A 18 -50.11 -11.58 16.62
N LYS A 19 -48.87 -11.62 17.12
CA LYS A 19 -47.99 -10.43 17.08
C LYS A 19 -47.33 -10.44 15.72
N THR A 20 -47.77 -9.51 14.86
CA THR A 20 -47.08 -9.15 13.61
C THR A 20 -45.71 -8.58 13.98
N ALA A 21 -44.74 -9.45 14.21
CA ALA A 21 -43.34 -9.07 14.23
C ALA A 21 -42.98 -8.69 12.78
N THR A 22 -42.92 -7.40 12.50
CA THR A 22 -42.16 -6.90 11.35
C THR A 22 -40.79 -7.58 11.38
N PRO A 23 -40.38 -8.31 10.33
CA PRO A 23 -39.08 -8.97 10.32
C PRO A 23 -38.02 -7.89 10.50
N SER A 24 -37.38 -7.87 11.66
CA SER A 24 -36.26 -6.97 11.91
C SER A 24 -35.19 -7.32 10.87
N THR A 25 -34.99 -6.47 9.88
CA THR A 25 -33.89 -6.60 8.93
C THR A 25 -32.62 -6.78 9.75
N GLN A 26 -31.98 -7.95 9.64
CA GLN A 26 -30.77 -8.21 10.42
C GLN A 26 -29.72 -7.16 10.06
N SER A 27 -29.08 -6.60 11.09
CA SER A 27 -28.09 -5.53 10.92
C SER A 27 -26.83 -6.07 10.24
N PHE A 28 -26.10 -5.19 9.54
CA PHE A 28 -24.79 -5.51 8.96
C PHE A 28 -23.81 -6.13 9.98
N GLN A 29 -23.85 -5.65 11.22
CA GLN A 29 -22.99 -6.15 12.30
C GLN A 29 -23.23 -7.63 12.58
N THR A 30 -24.49 -8.06 12.59
CA THR A 30 -24.85 -9.46 12.81
C THR A 30 -24.30 -10.35 11.72
N VAL A 31 -24.41 -9.92 10.45
CA VAL A 31 -23.87 -10.64 9.29
C VAL A 31 -22.34 -10.71 9.37
N PHE A 32 -21.68 -9.59 9.68
CA PHE A 32 -20.24 -9.54 9.84
C PHE A 32 -19.72 -10.48 10.94
N LEU A 33 -20.36 -10.49 12.11
CA LEU A 33 -19.99 -11.38 13.21
C LEU A 33 -20.19 -12.86 12.82
N ALA A 34 -21.27 -13.19 12.13
CA ALA A 34 -21.52 -14.54 11.65
C ALA A 34 -20.43 -15.00 10.66
N GLU A 35 -20.06 -14.12 9.70
CA GLU A 35 -18.96 -14.38 8.77
C GLU A 35 -17.62 -14.54 9.48
N HIS A 36 -17.34 -13.72 10.49
CA HIS A 36 -16.12 -13.81 11.27
C HIS A 36 -16.02 -15.13 12.06
N ILE A 37 -17.13 -15.60 12.65
CA ILE A 37 -17.18 -16.90 13.34
C ILE A 37 -16.92 -18.04 12.35
N LYS A 38 -17.52 -17.97 11.16
CA LYS A 38 -17.37 -18.99 10.11
C LYS A 38 -15.91 -19.21 9.70
N ILE A 39 -15.14 -18.12 9.60
CA ILE A 39 -13.75 -18.20 9.15
C ILE A 39 -12.73 -18.49 10.25
N LYS A 40 -13.10 -18.34 11.54
CA LYS A 40 -12.19 -18.48 12.70
C LYS A 40 -11.42 -19.81 12.71
N ARG A 41 -12.02 -20.89 12.19
CA ARG A 41 -11.40 -22.23 12.12
C ARG A 41 -10.95 -22.64 10.72
N LYS A 42 -10.94 -21.72 9.75
CA LYS A 42 -10.63 -22.01 8.33
C LYS A 42 -9.24 -21.59 7.90
N GLY A 43 -8.42 -21.09 8.84
CA GLY A 43 -7.01 -20.79 8.63
C GLY A 43 -6.71 -19.51 7.84
N ILE A 44 -7.70 -18.67 7.53
CA ILE A 44 -7.51 -17.40 6.80
C ILE A 44 -6.58 -16.45 7.59
N TYR A 45 -6.84 -16.27 8.89
CA TYR A 45 -5.94 -15.49 9.76
C TYR A 45 -4.59 -16.15 9.93
N LEU A 46 -4.54 -17.48 10.06
CA LEU A 46 -3.30 -18.23 10.23
C LEU A 46 -2.35 -18.03 9.04
N ILE A 47 -2.85 -18.10 7.79
CA ILE A 47 -2.04 -17.81 6.60
C ILE A 47 -1.51 -16.38 6.63
N SER A 48 -2.36 -15.42 7.01
CA SER A 48 -1.98 -14.01 7.08
C SER A 48 -0.86 -13.76 8.10
N ILE A 49 -0.93 -14.45 9.24
CA ILE A 49 0.10 -14.42 10.29
C ILE A 49 1.40 -15.04 9.77
N ILE A 50 1.35 -16.28 9.28
CA ILE A 50 2.56 -17.03 8.85
C ILE A 50 3.29 -16.27 7.74
N LEU A 51 2.56 -15.83 6.71
CA LEU A 51 3.18 -15.22 5.54
C LEU A 51 3.77 -13.83 5.86
N SER A 52 3.13 -13.08 6.76
CA SER A 52 3.61 -11.75 7.14
C SER A 52 4.74 -11.79 8.18
N ALA A 53 4.79 -12.83 9.02
CA ALA A 53 5.89 -13.05 9.96
C ALA A 53 7.16 -13.60 9.28
N LEU A 54 7.02 -14.24 8.12
CA LEU A 54 8.14 -14.91 7.43
C LEU A 54 9.33 -13.97 7.18
N VAL A 55 9.09 -12.81 6.56
CA VAL A 55 10.16 -11.88 6.17
C VAL A 55 10.93 -11.30 7.37
N PRO A 56 10.29 -10.74 8.42
CA PRO A 56 11.02 -10.20 9.55
C PRO A 56 11.77 -11.27 10.35
N VAL A 57 11.23 -12.50 10.45
CA VAL A 57 11.94 -13.62 11.08
C VAL A 57 13.18 -14.04 10.28
N LEU A 58 13.06 -14.15 8.96
CA LEU A 58 14.20 -14.46 8.09
C LEU A 58 15.25 -13.35 8.14
N TYR A 59 14.82 -12.08 8.15
CA TYR A 59 15.72 -10.95 8.23
C TYR A 59 16.45 -10.90 9.57
N PHE A 60 15.76 -11.16 10.67
CA PHE A 60 16.39 -11.31 11.99
C PHE A 60 17.48 -12.38 11.98
N GLY A 61 17.18 -13.59 11.49
CA GLY A 61 18.17 -14.67 11.38
C GLY A 61 19.33 -14.34 10.43
N TYR A 62 19.09 -13.54 9.39
CA TYR A 62 20.13 -13.04 8.50
C TYR A 62 21.08 -12.06 9.22
N CYS A 63 20.55 -11.11 9.99
CA CYS A 63 21.35 -10.17 10.78
C CYS A 63 22.21 -10.88 11.84
N LEU A 64 21.69 -11.94 12.48
CA LEU A 64 22.48 -12.75 13.42
C LEU A 64 23.70 -13.42 12.77
N LYS A 65 23.57 -13.84 11.51
CA LYS A 65 24.67 -14.48 10.77
C LYS A 65 25.65 -13.49 10.15
N LYS A 66 25.17 -12.28 9.82
CA LYS A 66 25.94 -11.23 9.14
C LYS A 66 25.71 -9.88 9.81
N PRO A 67 26.28 -9.65 11.00
CA PRO A 67 26.09 -8.40 11.75
C PRO A 67 26.62 -7.17 10.99
N GLU A 68 27.64 -7.35 10.15
CA GLU A 68 28.18 -6.35 9.22
C GLU A 68 27.12 -5.71 8.31
N THR A 69 25.99 -6.39 8.05
CA THR A 69 24.90 -5.86 7.22
C THR A 69 24.14 -4.71 7.87
N LEU A 70 24.32 -4.51 9.17
CA LEU A 70 23.80 -3.36 9.90
C LEU A 70 24.77 -2.18 9.91
N SER A 71 26.01 -2.37 9.44
CA SER A 71 26.95 -1.26 9.33
C SER A 71 26.50 -0.35 8.19
N SER A 72 26.15 0.88 8.54
CA SER A 72 25.85 1.94 7.58
C SER A 72 26.80 3.10 7.82
N PRO A 73 27.40 3.68 6.76
CA PRO A 73 28.22 4.87 6.90
C PRO A 73 27.42 6.10 7.35
N LEU A 74 26.09 6.07 7.17
CA LEU A 74 25.16 7.13 7.59
C LEU A 74 24.46 6.74 8.90
N PRO A 75 24.21 7.70 9.81
CA PRO A 75 23.35 7.47 10.97
C PRO A 75 21.98 6.96 10.54
N PHE A 76 21.54 5.86 11.15
CA PHE A 76 20.26 5.25 10.82
C PHE A 76 19.49 4.88 12.08
N ASN A 77 18.23 4.52 11.92
CA ASN A 77 17.42 4.02 13.01
C ASN A 77 17.19 2.53 12.83
N LEU A 78 17.50 1.75 13.86
CA LEU A 78 17.44 0.29 13.80
C LEU A 78 16.03 -0.21 13.48
N PHE A 79 15.01 0.37 14.11
CA PHE A 79 13.62 -0.01 13.87
C PHE A 79 13.21 0.28 12.43
N GLU A 80 13.49 1.50 11.95
CA GLU A 80 13.20 1.89 10.56
C GLU A 80 13.92 0.99 9.56
N HIS A 81 15.18 0.66 9.86
CA HIS A 81 15.95 -0.24 9.04
C HIS A 81 15.30 -1.63 8.95
N CYS A 82 14.82 -2.20 10.05
CA CYS A 82 14.14 -3.50 10.04
C CYS A 82 12.83 -3.48 9.24
N TYR A 83 11.93 -2.52 9.49
CA TYR A 83 10.64 -2.51 8.80
C TYR A 83 10.73 -1.97 7.35
N SER A 84 11.78 -1.22 6.99
CA SER A 84 12.03 -0.83 5.59
C SER A 84 12.34 -2.02 4.67
N LYS A 85 12.69 -3.19 5.23
CA LYS A 85 12.88 -4.45 4.48
C LYS A 85 11.55 -5.13 4.09
N ALA A 86 10.44 -4.40 4.12
CA ALA A 86 9.12 -4.88 3.68
C ALA A 86 9.03 -5.23 2.19
N LYS A 87 10.04 -4.89 1.37
CA LYS A 87 10.00 -5.07 -0.11
C LYS A 87 9.50 -6.45 -0.56
N PRO A 88 10.02 -7.59 -0.06
CA PRO A 88 9.53 -8.91 -0.48
C PRO A 88 8.05 -9.15 -0.14
N LEU A 89 7.57 -8.61 0.99
CA LEU A 89 6.16 -8.66 1.35
C LEU A 89 5.32 -7.84 0.39
N THR A 90 5.72 -6.60 0.14
CA THR A 90 4.96 -5.66 -0.71
C THR A 90 4.90 -6.09 -2.16
N VAL A 91 5.98 -6.69 -2.70
CA VAL A 91 6.04 -7.09 -4.10
C VAL A 91 5.35 -8.43 -4.34
N PHE A 92 5.46 -9.38 -3.41
CA PHE A 92 5.06 -10.76 -3.68
C PHE A 92 4.10 -11.34 -2.64
N PHE A 93 4.50 -11.41 -1.37
CA PHE A 93 3.76 -12.20 -0.38
C PHE A 93 2.40 -11.60 -0.02
N TRP A 94 2.26 -10.28 0.13
CA TRP A 94 0.96 -9.67 0.45
C TRP A 94 -0.04 -9.71 -0.72
N PRO A 95 0.35 -9.44 -1.98
CA PRO A 95 -0.51 -9.73 -3.12
C PRO A 95 -0.94 -11.20 -3.16
N LEU A 96 0.00 -12.13 -2.96
CA LEU A 96 -0.28 -13.57 -2.92
C LEU A 96 -1.26 -13.94 -1.79
N LEU A 97 -1.08 -13.35 -0.60
CA LEU A 97 -1.97 -13.52 0.54
C LEU A 97 -3.41 -13.16 0.17
N LEU A 98 -3.61 -12.00 -0.47
CA LEU A 98 -4.94 -11.54 -0.88
C LEU A 98 -5.56 -12.46 -1.93
N ILE A 99 -4.78 -12.93 -2.90
CA ILE A 99 -5.22 -13.89 -3.93
C ILE A 99 -5.74 -15.18 -3.26
N ILE A 100 -4.97 -15.74 -2.33
CA ILE A 100 -5.33 -16.98 -1.62
C ILE A 100 -6.54 -16.75 -0.72
N ASN A 101 -6.53 -15.70 0.11
CA ASN A 101 -7.58 -15.47 1.10
C ASN A 101 -8.91 -15.11 0.45
N ALA A 102 -8.93 -14.28 -0.59
CA ALA A 102 -10.15 -13.96 -1.34
C ALA A 102 -10.77 -15.22 -1.97
N SER A 103 -9.93 -16.05 -2.59
CA SER A 103 -10.35 -17.30 -3.23
C SER A 103 -10.89 -18.31 -2.21
N ARG A 104 -10.19 -18.50 -1.07
CA ARG A 104 -10.65 -19.38 0.01
C ARG A 104 -11.97 -18.90 0.61
N LEU A 105 -12.11 -17.59 0.81
CA LEU A 105 -13.31 -17.00 1.39
C LEU A 105 -14.53 -17.29 0.51
N ALA A 106 -14.46 -17.02 -0.79
CA ALA A 106 -15.56 -17.29 -1.70
C ALA A 106 -15.84 -18.80 -1.87
N GLN A 107 -14.79 -19.63 -1.86
CA GLN A 107 -14.93 -21.08 -2.04
C GLN A 107 -15.73 -21.75 -0.91
N ILE A 108 -15.60 -21.26 0.33
CA ILE A 108 -16.38 -21.76 1.47
C ILE A 108 -17.88 -21.69 1.17
N ASP A 109 -18.32 -20.63 0.47
CA ASP A 109 -19.72 -20.45 0.10
C ASP A 109 -20.10 -21.17 -1.19
N HIS A 110 -19.22 -21.22 -2.19
CA HIS A 110 -19.49 -21.96 -3.43
C HIS A 110 -19.65 -23.46 -3.18
N LYS A 111 -18.77 -24.08 -2.37
CA LYS A 111 -18.80 -25.52 -2.10
C LYS A 111 -20.00 -25.96 -1.26
N LEU A 112 -20.47 -25.11 -0.35
CA LEU A 112 -21.54 -25.44 0.60
C LEU A 112 -22.91 -24.91 0.15
N GLY A 113 -23.01 -24.35 -1.07
CA GLY A 113 -24.20 -23.63 -1.52
C GLY A 113 -24.55 -22.42 -0.65
N GLY A 114 -23.59 -21.93 0.14
CA GLY A 114 -23.79 -20.88 1.15
C GLY A 114 -24.36 -19.59 0.56
N TRP A 115 -23.98 -19.27 -0.69
CA TRP A 115 -24.54 -18.13 -1.42
C TRP A 115 -26.06 -18.19 -1.58
N GLN A 116 -26.62 -19.38 -1.88
CA GLN A 116 -28.06 -19.57 -2.04
C GLN A 116 -28.77 -19.45 -0.68
N TRP A 117 -28.20 -20.04 0.37
CA TRP A 117 -28.73 -19.98 1.73
C TRP A 117 -28.74 -18.57 2.32
N MET A 118 -27.73 -17.75 2.03
CA MET A 118 -27.73 -16.35 2.51
C MET A 118 -28.73 -15.48 1.75
N GLU A 119 -29.04 -15.82 0.50
CA GLU A 119 -30.00 -15.05 -0.32
C GLU A 119 -31.47 -15.29 0.05
N THR A 120 -31.78 -16.39 0.75
CA THR A 120 -33.13 -16.64 1.27
C THR A 120 -33.40 -15.94 2.60
N GLN A 121 -32.36 -15.43 3.26
CA GLN A 121 -32.51 -14.70 4.52
C GLN A 121 -33.01 -13.27 4.27
N PRO A 122 -33.74 -12.66 5.22
CA PRO A 122 -34.22 -11.28 5.13
C PRO A 122 -33.09 -10.27 5.40
N VAL A 123 -32.01 -10.37 4.63
CA VAL A 123 -30.78 -9.60 4.74
C VAL A 123 -30.50 -8.92 3.41
N ALA A 124 -30.10 -7.65 3.46
CA ALA A 124 -29.71 -6.94 2.25
C ALA A 124 -28.47 -7.59 1.60
N LYS A 125 -28.53 -7.84 0.28
CA LYS A 125 -27.39 -8.39 -0.49
C LYS A 125 -26.10 -7.59 -0.33
N LEU A 126 -26.23 -6.26 -0.17
CA LEU A 126 -25.10 -5.37 0.08
C LEU A 126 -24.40 -5.73 1.39
N SER A 127 -25.17 -5.98 2.45
CA SER A 127 -24.63 -6.39 3.74
C SER A 127 -23.88 -7.73 3.65
N ILE A 128 -24.42 -8.70 2.90
CA ILE A 128 -23.78 -10.02 2.71
C ILE A 128 -22.43 -9.87 1.99
N TYR A 129 -22.41 -9.13 0.89
CA TYR A 129 -21.19 -8.92 0.10
C TYR A 129 -20.11 -8.18 0.89
N PHE A 130 -20.46 -7.04 1.48
CA PHE A 130 -19.48 -6.23 2.20
C PHE A 130 -19.07 -6.81 3.55
N ALA A 131 -19.90 -7.62 4.22
CA ALA A 131 -19.48 -8.31 5.44
C ALA A 131 -18.31 -9.26 5.17
N LYS A 132 -18.36 -10.01 4.06
CA LYS A 132 -17.27 -10.89 3.62
C LYS A 132 -16.05 -10.09 3.18
N PHE A 133 -16.24 -9.02 2.41
CA PHE A 133 -15.14 -8.14 2.06
C PHE A 133 -14.46 -7.53 3.30
N SER A 134 -15.20 -7.13 4.32
CA SER A 134 -14.66 -6.64 5.60
C SER A 134 -13.87 -7.72 6.33
N VAL A 135 -14.28 -8.98 6.26
CA VAL A 135 -13.50 -10.10 6.81
C VAL A 135 -12.16 -10.27 6.08
N LEU A 136 -12.15 -10.15 4.75
CA LEU A 136 -10.91 -10.14 3.97
C LEU A 136 -10.01 -8.94 4.36
N ALA A 137 -10.58 -7.74 4.48
CA ALA A 137 -9.87 -6.56 4.93
C ALA A 137 -9.32 -6.70 6.37
N LEU A 138 -10.03 -7.39 7.26
CA LEU A 138 -9.52 -7.66 8.61
C LEU A 138 -8.35 -8.65 8.59
N SER A 139 -8.37 -9.66 7.71
CA SER A 139 -7.23 -10.57 7.52
C SER A 139 -5.98 -9.85 7.02
N LEU A 140 -6.20 -8.84 6.16
CA LEU A 140 -5.15 -7.97 5.66
C LEU A 140 -4.54 -7.15 6.79
N LEU A 141 -5.37 -6.44 7.57
CA LEU A 141 -4.91 -5.65 8.71
C LEU A 141 -4.17 -6.50 9.75
N ALA A 142 -4.63 -7.74 9.98
CA ALA A 142 -3.93 -8.68 10.85
C ALA A 142 -2.53 -9.03 10.30
N GLY A 143 -2.41 -9.29 9.00
CA GLY A 143 -1.10 -9.53 8.36
C GLY A 143 -0.14 -8.34 8.48
N ILE A 144 -0.62 -7.13 8.20
CA ILE A 144 0.14 -5.89 8.39
C ILE A 144 0.60 -5.77 9.85
N GLY A 145 -0.33 -5.90 10.80
CA GLY A 145 -0.02 -5.80 12.23
C GLY A 145 1.04 -6.82 12.67
N VAL A 146 0.94 -8.07 12.23
CA VAL A 146 1.92 -9.11 12.54
C VAL A 146 3.30 -8.76 11.99
N PHE A 147 3.41 -8.32 10.74
CA PHE A 147 4.69 -7.90 10.17
C PHE A 147 5.38 -6.85 11.05
N PHE A 148 4.65 -5.81 11.45
CA PHE A 148 5.22 -4.73 12.25
C PHE A 148 5.54 -5.16 13.68
N ILE A 149 4.64 -5.88 14.34
CA ILE A 149 4.90 -6.41 15.70
C ILE A 149 6.15 -7.29 15.70
N VAL A 150 6.26 -8.22 14.76
CA VAL A 150 7.41 -9.12 14.66
C VAL A 150 8.68 -8.35 14.28
N SER A 151 8.60 -7.34 13.41
CA SER A 151 9.75 -6.48 13.08
C SER A 151 10.25 -5.67 14.27
N VAL A 152 9.34 -5.13 15.09
CA VAL A 152 9.68 -4.40 16.32
C VAL A 152 10.30 -5.34 17.35
N ILE A 153 9.72 -6.53 17.55
CA ILE A 153 10.29 -7.55 18.45
C ILE A 153 11.68 -7.98 17.96
N ALA A 154 11.86 -8.22 16.66
CA ALA A 154 13.16 -8.55 16.08
C ALA A 154 14.19 -7.45 16.32
N ALA A 155 13.83 -6.18 16.10
CA ALA A 155 14.72 -5.04 16.35
C ALA A 155 15.06 -4.87 17.84
N LEU A 156 14.12 -5.14 18.76
CA LEU A 156 14.35 -5.12 20.20
C LEU A 156 15.27 -6.24 20.69
N LEU A 157 15.16 -7.42 20.09
CA LEU A 157 15.96 -8.58 20.46
C LEU A 157 17.39 -8.50 19.91
N LEU A 158 17.58 -7.88 18.75
CA LEU A 158 18.86 -7.86 18.04
C LEU A 158 20.07 -7.41 18.89
N PRO A 159 20.00 -6.32 19.68
CA PRO A 159 21.11 -5.87 20.53
C PRO A 159 21.52 -6.86 21.63
N HIS A 160 20.69 -7.86 21.93
CA HIS A 160 21.04 -8.89 22.92
C HIS A 160 21.93 -10.00 22.35
N PHE A 161 22.03 -10.08 21.02
CA PHE A 161 22.78 -11.15 20.34
C PHE A 161 23.99 -10.63 19.56
N ILE A 162 24.00 -9.36 19.18
CA ILE A 162 25.06 -8.75 18.38
C ILE A 162 25.34 -7.32 18.86
N ASP A 163 26.59 -6.88 18.67
CA ASP A 163 26.95 -5.49 18.90
C ASP A 163 26.36 -4.60 17.81
N ILE A 164 25.60 -3.59 18.22
CA ILE A 164 24.95 -2.65 17.32
C ILE A 164 25.92 -1.50 17.03
N PRO A 165 26.06 -1.06 15.77
CA PRO A 165 26.89 0.09 15.41
C PRO A 165 26.51 1.35 16.20
N ALA A 166 27.50 2.16 16.58
CA ALA A 166 27.30 3.38 17.36
C ALA A 166 26.44 4.43 16.63
N GLU A 167 26.40 4.35 15.29
CA GLU A 167 25.63 5.21 14.40
C GLU A 167 24.13 4.87 14.40
N ALA A 168 23.74 3.74 14.99
CA ALA A 168 22.35 3.28 15.00
C ALA A 168 21.57 3.81 16.20
N SER A 169 20.57 4.66 15.93
CA SER A 169 19.59 5.08 16.92
C SER A 169 18.56 3.97 17.19
N GLN A 170 18.21 3.80 18.47
CA GLN A 170 17.23 2.80 18.93
C GLN A 170 15.89 3.44 19.37
N HIS A 171 15.57 4.62 18.85
CA HIS A 171 14.31 5.29 19.18
C HIS A 171 13.16 4.77 18.32
N LEU A 172 12.07 4.31 18.92
CA LEU A 172 10.89 3.85 18.17
C LEU A 172 9.97 5.04 17.81
N TYR A 173 9.92 5.39 16.52
CA TYR A 173 8.98 6.40 16.02
C TYR A 173 7.62 5.77 15.65
N ILE A 174 6.67 5.81 16.59
CA ILE A 174 5.35 5.18 16.44
C ILE A 174 4.50 5.87 15.35
N LEU A 175 4.55 7.19 15.24
CA LEU A 175 3.68 7.92 14.32
C LEU A 175 4.02 7.65 12.83
N PRO A 176 5.28 7.72 12.38
CA PRO A 176 5.66 7.29 11.03
C PRO A 176 5.31 5.83 10.74
N LEU A 177 5.45 4.95 11.73
CA LEU A 177 5.09 3.54 11.63
C LEU A 177 3.59 3.35 11.36
N LEU A 178 2.72 3.99 12.15
CA LEU A 178 1.27 3.93 11.96
C LEU A 178 0.86 4.55 10.62
N HIS A 179 1.51 5.64 10.22
CA HIS A 179 1.29 6.26 8.91
C HIS A 179 1.61 5.30 7.76
N PHE A 180 2.74 4.60 7.84
CA PHE A 180 3.13 3.60 6.85
C PHE A 180 2.19 2.39 6.83
N MET A 181 1.77 1.89 8.00
CA MET A 181 0.76 0.83 8.13
C MET A 181 -0.54 1.19 7.41
N PHE A 182 -1.03 2.41 7.68
CA PHE A 182 -2.25 2.93 7.08
C PHE A 182 -2.13 3.00 5.55
N ARG A 183 -1.04 3.55 5.04
CA ARG A 183 -0.79 3.67 3.59
C ARG A 183 -0.71 2.33 2.88
N ILE A 184 -0.01 1.34 3.46
CA ILE A 184 0.02 -0.02 2.90
C ILE A 184 -1.38 -0.64 2.89
N ALA A 185 -2.17 -0.46 3.96
CA ALA A 185 -3.54 -0.96 4.01
C ALA A 185 -4.38 -0.38 2.85
N LEU A 186 -4.31 0.93 2.59
CA LEU A 186 -5.02 1.56 1.48
C LEU A 186 -4.56 1.04 0.11
N SER A 187 -3.26 0.88 -0.11
CA SER A 187 -2.71 0.35 -1.37
C SER A 187 -3.14 -1.10 -1.65
N MET A 188 -3.43 -1.88 -0.60
CA MET A 188 -3.85 -3.26 -0.74
C MET A 188 -5.35 -3.44 -0.97
N LEU A 189 -6.18 -2.43 -0.65
CA LEU A 189 -7.62 -2.51 -0.86
C LEU A 189 -8.00 -2.77 -2.32
N CYS A 190 -7.26 -2.22 -3.28
CA CYS A 190 -7.52 -2.45 -4.70
C CYS A 190 -7.35 -3.92 -5.08
N ILE A 191 -6.23 -4.53 -4.68
CA ILE A 191 -5.97 -5.95 -4.95
C ILE A 191 -7.02 -6.81 -4.24
N ALA A 192 -7.36 -6.49 -2.99
CA ALA A 192 -8.38 -7.21 -2.24
C ALA A 192 -9.76 -7.13 -2.93
N ALA A 193 -10.17 -5.95 -3.38
CA ALA A 193 -11.44 -5.73 -4.06
C ALA A 193 -11.51 -6.45 -5.40
N PHE A 194 -10.44 -6.33 -6.22
CA PHE A 194 -10.33 -7.04 -7.49
C PHE A 194 -10.40 -8.55 -7.30
N GLN A 195 -9.55 -9.11 -6.43
CA GLN A 195 -9.49 -10.55 -6.19
C GLN A 195 -10.80 -11.07 -5.60
N TYR A 196 -11.39 -10.36 -4.64
CA TYR A 196 -12.67 -10.75 -4.07
C TYR A 196 -13.79 -10.73 -5.11
N ALA A 197 -13.89 -9.68 -5.93
CA ALA A 197 -14.86 -9.61 -7.01
C ALA A 197 -14.70 -10.79 -7.97
N LEU A 198 -13.45 -11.10 -8.37
CA LEU A 198 -13.14 -12.24 -9.23
C LEU A 198 -13.55 -13.58 -8.61
N SER A 199 -13.21 -13.80 -7.33
CA SER A 199 -13.54 -15.03 -6.60
C SER A 199 -15.04 -15.23 -6.40
N VAL A 200 -15.82 -14.16 -6.28
CA VAL A 200 -17.28 -14.25 -6.19
C VAL A 200 -17.89 -14.69 -7.53
N VAL A 201 -17.33 -14.24 -8.66
CA VAL A 201 -17.84 -14.54 -10.01
C VAL A 201 -17.54 -15.98 -10.43
N MET A 202 -16.37 -16.50 -10.07
CA MET A 202 -15.95 -17.83 -10.47
C MET A 202 -16.29 -18.86 -9.39
N HIS A 203 -17.09 -19.87 -9.74
CA HIS A 203 -17.49 -20.94 -8.81
C HIS A 203 -16.31 -21.82 -8.37
N GLY A 204 -15.27 -21.91 -9.19
CA GLY A 204 -14.05 -22.67 -8.91
C GLY A 204 -13.00 -21.84 -8.16
N PHE A 205 -12.23 -22.50 -7.30
CA PHE A 205 -11.12 -21.87 -6.56
C PHE A 205 -9.86 -21.63 -7.40
N ILE A 206 -9.61 -22.50 -8.38
CA ILE A 206 -8.39 -22.47 -9.19
C ILE A 206 -8.35 -21.24 -10.10
N GLY A 207 -9.49 -20.89 -10.72
CA GLY A 207 -9.57 -19.80 -11.70
C GLY A 207 -9.12 -18.44 -11.15
N PRO A 208 -9.73 -17.94 -10.07
CA PRO A 208 -9.32 -16.68 -9.44
C PRO A 208 -7.85 -16.68 -9.03
N ILE A 209 -7.35 -17.80 -8.50
CA ILE A 209 -5.94 -17.93 -8.12
C ILE A 209 -5.02 -17.83 -9.33
N LEU A 210 -5.30 -18.56 -10.41
CA LEU A 210 -4.47 -18.54 -11.61
C LEU A 210 -4.43 -17.13 -12.22
N ILE A 211 -5.56 -16.44 -12.31
CA ILE A 211 -5.61 -15.06 -12.84
C ILE A 211 -4.84 -14.11 -11.93
N GLY A 212 -5.06 -14.18 -10.61
CA GLY A 212 -4.35 -13.33 -9.66
C GLY A 212 -2.85 -13.58 -9.65
N PHE A 213 -2.44 -14.84 -9.64
CA PHE A 213 -1.04 -15.24 -9.68
C PHE A 213 -0.38 -14.84 -11.00
N PHE A 214 -1.06 -15.02 -12.13
CA PHE A 214 -0.57 -14.56 -13.43
C PHE A 214 -0.33 -13.06 -13.45
N LEU A 215 -1.27 -12.24 -12.95
CA LEU A 215 -1.09 -10.78 -12.86
C LEU A 215 0.06 -10.38 -11.92
N LEU A 216 0.24 -11.12 -10.83
CA LEU A 216 1.36 -10.93 -9.90
C LEU A 216 2.70 -11.20 -10.59
N VAL A 217 2.84 -12.36 -11.26
CA VAL A 217 4.06 -12.73 -12.00
C VAL A 217 4.32 -11.75 -13.13
N LEU A 218 3.30 -11.39 -13.90
CA LEU A 218 3.41 -10.43 -15.01
C LEU A 218 3.91 -9.07 -14.51
N THR A 219 3.42 -8.60 -13.36
CA THR A 219 3.90 -7.36 -12.73
C THR A 219 5.37 -7.47 -12.36
N SER A 220 5.78 -8.53 -11.67
CA SER A 220 7.17 -8.75 -11.27
C SER A 220 8.12 -8.85 -12.46
N VAL A 221 7.71 -9.54 -13.54
CA VAL A 221 8.50 -9.66 -14.77
C VAL A 221 8.61 -8.32 -15.47
N SER A 222 7.51 -7.57 -15.58
CA SER A 222 7.51 -6.25 -16.21
C SER A 222 8.43 -5.28 -15.46
N GLU A 223 8.37 -5.26 -14.13
CA GLU A 223 9.29 -4.47 -13.31
C GLU A 223 10.75 -4.90 -13.48
N GLY A 224 11.03 -6.21 -13.59
CA GLY A 224 12.36 -6.73 -13.88
C GLY A 224 12.91 -6.31 -15.25
N LEU A 225 12.03 -6.06 -16.22
CA LEU A 225 12.37 -5.53 -17.55
C LEU A 225 12.44 -4.00 -17.59
N GLY A 226 12.30 -3.30 -16.46
CA GLY A 226 12.26 -1.84 -16.39
C GLY A 226 10.94 -1.21 -16.87
N TYR A 227 9.93 -2.03 -17.17
CA TYR A 227 8.61 -1.56 -17.58
C TYR A 227 7.62 -1.61 -16.41
N SER A 228 7.36 -0.47 -15.77
CA SER A 228 6.38 -0.38 -14.69
C SER A 228 5.31 0.66 -15.01
N PRO A 229 4.19 0.26 -15.65
CA PRO A 229 3.11 1.19 -15.94
C PRO A 229 2.55 1.78 -14.65
N ARG A 230 2.45 3.11 -14.58
CA ARG A 230 1.91 3.83 -13.40
C ARG A 230 0.46 3.47 -13.07
N TRP A 231 -0.27 2.84 -13.99
CA TRP A 231 -1.64 2.36 -13.80
C TRP A 231 -1.73 0.90 -13.35
N ASN A 232 -0.60 0.18 -13.25
CA ASN A 232 -0.59 -1.21 -12.81
C ASN A 232 -0.93 -1.32 -11.31
N PHE A 233 -2.18 -1.65 -11.02
CA PHE A 233 -2.68 -1.70 -9.64
C PHE A 233 -2.03 -2.79 -8.77
N MET A 234 -1.50 -3.85 -9.37
CA MET A 234 -0.77 -4.88 -8.62
C MET A 234 0.57 -4.34 -8.09
N GLY A 235 1.16 -3.33 -8.75
CA GLY A 235 2.41 -2.69 -8.35
C GLY A 235 2.26 -1.53 -7.35
N PHE A 236 1.04 -1.06 -7.05
CA PHE A 236 0.82 0.09 -6.16
C PHE A 236 1.40 -0.11 -4.76
N ILE A 237 1.24 -1.32 -4.23
CA ILE A 237 1.79 -1.72 -2.93
C ILE A 237 3.33 -1.73 -2.93
N ALA A 238 3.98 -2.14 -4.03
CA ALA A 238 5.44 -2.16 -4.15
C ALA A 238 6.01 -0.74 -4.12
N VAL A 239 5.36 0.21 -4.81
CA VAL A 239 5.73 1.63 -4.76
C VAL A 239 5.55 2.20 -3.35
N THR A 240 4.47 1.81 -2.65
CA THR A 240 4.23 2.21 -1.26
C THR A 240 5.32 1.67 -0.33
N GLY A 241 5.70 0.40 -0.51
CA GLY A 241 6.75 -0.27 0.26
C GLY A 241 8.13 0.36 0.11
N LYS A 242 8.47 0.85 -1.09
CA LYS A 242 9.73 1.59 -1.34
C LYS A 242 9.75 2.95 -0.65
N ASN A 243 8.60 3.59 -0.52
CA ASN A 243 8.45 4.97 -0.02
C ASN A 243 7.85 5.00 1.39
N PHE A 244 8.55 4.38 2.35
CA PHE A 244 8.06 4.25 3.73
C PHE A 244 7.85 5.60 4.42
N GLN A 245 8.72 6.58 4.15
CA GLN A 245 8.67 7.92 4.77
C GLN A 245 7.54 8.82 4.25
N GLY A 246 6.85 8.45 3.16
CA GLY A 246 5.83 9.29 2.53
C GLY A 246 6.22 9.75 1.14
N GLY A 247 5.44 10.68 0.59
CA GLY A 247 5.81 11.37 -0.65
C GLY A 247 6.81 12.48 -0.39
N ASP A 248 7.76 12.67 -1.32
CA ASP A 248 8.82 13.67 -1.19
C ASP A 248 8.33 15.12 -1.17
N LEU A 249 7.09 15.35 -1.62
CA LEU A 249 6.39 16.64 -1.58
C LEU A 249 5.59 16.85 -0.29
N GLY A 250 5.80 16.03 0.74
CA GLY A 250 5.03 16.10 2.00
C GLY A 250 3.57 15.67 1.85
N ASN A 251 3.21 15.02 0.73
CA ASN A 251 1.88 14.47 0.54
C ASN A 251 1.65 13.32 1.52
N PHE A 252 0.55 13.39 2.28
CA PHE A 252 0.12 12.34 3.21
C PHE A 252 -0.08 11.00 2.49
N LEU A 253 -0.88 10.99 1.41
CA LEU A 253 -1.02 9.83 0.54
C LEU A 253 -0.21 9.99 -0.73
N LEU A 254 0.51 8.92 -1.10
CA LEU A 254 1.11 8.81 -2.41
C LEU A 254 0.05 8.70 -3.49
N TYR A 255 0.52 8.95 -4.69
CA TYR A 255 -0.25 8.83 -5.90
C TYR A 255 -0.88 7.43 -6.12
N PRO A 256 -0.15 6.30 -6.00
CA PRO A 256 -0.72 4.97 -6.15
C PRO A 256 -1.73 4.60 -5.05
N GLU A 257 -1.58 5.15 -3.85
CA GLU A 257 -2.51 4.92 -2.73
C GLU A 257 -3.88 5.54 -3.03
N LYS A 258 -3.90 6.75 -3.61
CA LYS A 258 -5.14 7.41 -4.07
C LYS A 258 -5.80 6.62 -5.21
N LEU A 259 -5.02 6.19 -6.20
CA LEU A 259 -5.52 5.34 -7.28
C LEU A 259 -6.07 4.00 -6.77
N SER A 260 -5.41 3.40 -5.78
CA SER A 260 -5.86 2.16 -5.15
C SER A 260 -7.27 2.32 -4.58
N LEU A 261 -7.58 3.43 -3.92
CA LEU A 261 -8.92 3.67 -3.36
C LEU A 261 -9.99 3.80 -4.45
N ILE A 262 -9.69 4.54 -5.52
CA ILE A 262 -10.60 4.70 -6.66
C ILE A 262 -10.86 3.34 -7.32
N ALA A 263 -9.80 2.57 -7.56
CA ALA A 263 -9.89 1.24 -8.16
C ALA A 263 -10.57 0.22 -7.23
N ALA A 264 -10.32 0.27 -5.92
CA ALA A 264 -10.99 -0.56 -4.94
C ALA A 264 -12.50 -0.31 -4.93
N ALA A 265 -12.92 0.97 -4.89
CA ALA A 265 -14.32 1.35 -4.96
C ALA A 265 -14.98 0.83 -6.24
N PHE A 266 -14.30 0.99 -7.39
CA PHE A 266 -14.76 0.49 -8.68
C PHE A 266 -14.89 -1.04 -8.71
N PHE A 267 -13.86 -1.79 -8.30
CA PHE A 267 -13.90 -3.25 -8.30
C PHE A 267 -14.92 -3.83 -7.31
N SER A 268 -15.06 -3.24 -6.12
CA SER A 268 -16.11 -3.62 -5.17
C SER A 268 -17.50 -3.35 -5.73
N ALA A 269 -17.71 -2.21 -6.40
CA ALA A 269 -18.94 -1.89 -7.11
C ALA A 269 -19.27 -2.94 -8.18
N VAL A 270 -18.35 -3.15 -9.12
CA VAL A 270 -18.50 -4.12 -10.22
C VAL A 270 -18.77 -5.52 -9.68
N GLY A 271 -17.99 -5.96 -8.68
CA GLY A 271 -18.16 -7.24 -8.01
C GLY A 271 -19.52 -7.38 -7.32
N PHE A 272 -19.99 -6.34 -6.64
CA PHE A 272 -21.32 -6.33 -6.01
C PHE A 272 -22.45 -6.40 -7.03
N TRP A 273 -22.40 -5.61 -8.10
CA TRP A 273 -23.44 -5.62 -9.14
C TRP A 273 -23.51 -6.97 -9.85
N GLN A 274 -22.35 -7.58 -10.10
CA GLN A 274 -22.27 -8.91 -10.67
C GLN A 274 -22.80 -9.99 -9.70
N TYR A 275 -22.46 -9.90 -8.41
CA TYR A 275 -23.02 -10.77 -7.36
C TYR A 275 -24.55 -10.68 -7.29
N ARG A 276 -25.10 -9.47 -7.38
CA ARG A 276 -26.54 -9.20 -7.28
C ARG A 276 -27.35 -9.81 -8.42
N GLU A 277 -26.87 -9.71 -9.65
CA GLU A 277 -27.60 -10.13 -10.87
C GLU A 277 -27.14 -11.47 -11.47
N LYS A 278 -26.08 -12.07 -10.91
CA LYS A 278 -25.47 -13.36 -11.28
C LYS A 278 -24.85 -13.46 -12.67
N THR A 279 -25.18 -12.55 -13.59
CA THR A 279 -24.70 -12.58 -14.98
C THR A 279 -24.29 -11.19 -15.45
N TRP A 280 -23.20 -11.10 -16.20
CA TRP A 280 -22.65 -9.83 -16.70
C TRP A 280 -23.66 -9.05 -17.54
N ARG A 281 -24.40 -9.76 -18.40
CA ARG A 281 -25.46 -9.16 -19.22
C ARG A 281 -26.57 -8.53 -18.38
N ARG A 282 -27.02 -9.16 -17.30
CA ARG A 282 -28.04 -8.58 -16.41
C ARG A 282 -27.46 -7.51 -15.49
N ALA A 283 -26.21 -7.64 -15.08
CA ALA A 283 -25.53 -6.70 -14.21
C ALA A 283 -25.33 -5.33 -14.88
N PHE A 284 -25.02 -5.28 -16.18
CA PHE A 284 -24.64 -4.04 -16.87
C PHE A 284 -25.54 -3.70 -18.07
N PHE A 285 -26.14 -4.69 -18.72
CA PHE A 285 -26.83 -4.53 -20.02
C PHE A 285 -28.30 -4.98 -20.03
N LYS A 286 -28.97 -5.06 -18.86
CA LYS A 286 -30.35 -5.55 -18.76
C LYS A 286 -31.34 -4.69 -19.57
N ASN A 287 -31.33 -3.38 -19.32
CA ASN A 287 -32.23 -2.39 -19.92
C ASN A 287 -31.45 -1.11 -20.22
N GLY A 288 -31.96 -0.24 -21.11
CA GLY A 288 -31.34 1.04 -21.47
C GLY A 288 -30.93 1.91 -20.27
N LYS A 289 -31.80 2.06 -19.26
CA LYS A 289 -31.47 2.80 -18.01
C LYS A 289 -30.24 2.24 -17.29
N ARG A 290 -30.10 0.91 -17.24
CA ARG A 290 -28.99 0.24 -16.54
C ARG A 290 -27.69 0.32 -17.34
N MET A 291 -27.80 0.27 -18.66
CA MET A 291 -26.67 0.51 -19.55
C MET A 291 -26.13 1.93 -19.36
N TRP A 292 -27.00 2.94 -19.35
CA TRP A 292 -26.62 4.34 -19.07
C TRP A 292 -26.00 4.52 -17.69
N LEU A 293 -26.57 3.88 -16.65
CA LEU A 293 -25.98 3.90 -15.30
C LEU A 293 -24.56 3.28 -15.30
N SER A 294 -24.34 2.19 -16.05
CA SER A 294 -23.04 1.53 -16.13
C SER A 294 -22.01 2.40 -16.85
N PHE A 295 -22.40 3.01 -17.97
CA PHE A 295 -21.54 3.98 -18.68
C PHE A 295 -21.25 5.22 -17.84
N GLY A 296 -22.26 5.75 -17.13
CA GLY A 296 -22.08 6.86 -16.19
C GLY A 296 -21.10 6.50 -15.07
N GLY A 297 -21.22 5.31 -14.48
CA GLY A 297 -20.28 4.81 -13.48
C GLY A 297 -18.85 4.68 -14.03
N LEU A 298 -18.69 4.16 -15.25
CA LEU A 298 -17.40 4.06 -15.91
C LEU A 298 -16.80 5.45 -16.22
N ALA A 299 -17.63 6.41 -16.65
CA ALA A 299 -17.21 7.79 -16.90
C ALA A 299 -16.77 8.50 -15.61
N VAL A 300 -17.50 8.32 -14.51
CA VAL A 300 -17.11 8.83 -13.18
C VAL A 300 -15.80 8.21 -12.73
N PHE A 301 -15.63 6.89 -12.87
CA PHE A 301 -14.37 6.22 -12.58
C PHE A 301 -13.23 6.78 -13.44
N GLY A 302 -13.42 6.92 -14.75
CA GLY A 302 -12.44 7.47 -15.66
C GLY A 302 -12.06 8.90 -15.32
N ALA A 303 -13.04 9.75 -14.98
CA ALA A 303 -12.79 11.14 -14.57
C ALA A 303 -11.99 11.21 -13.26
N LEU A 304 -12.35 10.43 -12.24
CA LEU A 304 -11.60 10.36 -10.97
C LEU A 304 -10.21 9.78 -11.20
N PHE A 305 -10.10 8.73 -12.01
CA PHE A 305 -8.84 8.11 -12.37
C PHE A 305 -7.92 9.11 -13.08
N LEU A 306 -8.40 9.90 -14.04
CA LEU A 306 -7.62 10.91 -14.75
C LEU A 306 -7.31 12.15 -13.89
N TRP A 307 -8.21 12.52 -12.97
CA TRP A 307 -7.99 13.63 -12.04
C TRP A 307 -6.83 13.34 -11.10
N VAL A 308 -6.72 12.10 -10.63
CA VAL A 308 -5.52 11.61 -9.96
C VAL A 308 -4.44 11.51 -11.04
N TYR A 309 -4.68 10.70 -12.08
CA TYR A 309 -4.00 10.57 -13.39
C TYR A 309 -2.78 11.48 -13.61
N ILE A 310 -3.20 12.72 -13.83
CA ILE A 310 -2.44 13.81 -14.40
C ILE A 310 -1.64 14.46 -13.27
N PRO A 311 -0.29 14.37 -13.31
CA PRO A 311 0.54 14.97 -12.28
C PRO A 311 0.35 16.48 -12.28
N LYS A 312 0.16 17.06 -11.10
CA LYS A 312 0.21 18.51 -10.92
C LYS A 312 1.64 18.97 -11.15
N ARG A 313 1.87 19.70 -12.24
CA ARG A 313 3.14 20.36 -12.49
C ARG A 313 3.24 21.56 -11.55
N MET A 314 4.41 21.76 -10.93
CA MET A 314 4.66 23.02 -10.24
C MET A 314 4.79 24.12 -11.28
N SER A 315 4.16 25.26 -11.03
CA SER A 315 4.43 26.46 -11.81
C SER A 315 5.90 26.87 -11.61
N PRO A 316 6.59 27.38 -12.64
CA PRO A 316 7.90 27.98 -12.45
C PRO A 316 7.80 29.08 -11.39
N PHE A 317 8.80 29.15 -10.52
CA PHE A 317 8.82 30.05 -9.36
C PHE A 317 9.09 31.51 -9.78
N GLY A 318 9.45 31.75 -11.05
CA GLY A 318 9.77 33.06 -11.62
C GLY A 318 11.18 33.56 -11.28
N LYS A 319 11.83 32.94 -10.29
CA LYS A 319 13.22 33.18 -9.87
C LYS A 319 13.94 31.84 -9.69
N THR A 320 15.23 31.80 -9.99
CA THR A 320 16.04 30.60 -9.76
C THR A 320 16.56 30.62 -8.33
N ILE A 321 16.09 29.71 -7.48
CA ILE A 321 16.49 29.64 -6.07
C ILE A 321 17.10 28.27 -5.78
N LEU A 322 18.35 28.27 -5.30
CA LEU A 322 18.98 27.10 -4.71
C LEU A 322 19.01 27.26 -3.20
N SER A 323 18.48 26.28 -2.50
CA SER A 323 18.49 26.26 -1.04
C SER A 323 18.77 24.85 -0.53
N GLY A 324 19.18 24.73 0.73
CA GLY A 324 19.42 23.41 1.29
C GLY A 324 19.88 23.41 2.74
N VAL A 325 20.01 22.19 3.25
CA VAL A 325 20.54 21.89 4.59
C VAL A 325 21.58 20.80 4.45
N ILE A 326 22.73 21.00 5.09
CA ILE A 326 23.84 20.04 5.13
C ILE A 326 23.86 19.41 6.51
N ASP A 327 23.81 18.09 6.54
CA ASP A 327 23.90 17.27 7.74
C ASP A 327 25.20 16.48 7.66
N SER A 328 26.27 17.06 8.19
CA SER A 328 27.63 16.54 8.07
C SER A 328 28.50 16.95 9.25
N PRO A 329 29.47 16.12 9.68
CA PRO A 329 30.48 16.53 10.65
C PRO A 329 31.51 17.49 10.04
N LEU A 330 31.59 17.59 8.69
CA LEU A 330 32.49 18.53 8.02
C LEU A 330 31.85 19.92 7.94
N LYS A 331 32.62 20.95 8.28
CA LYS A 331 32.22 22.34 8.11
C LYS A 331 32.37 22.70 6.63
N VAL A 332 31.25 22.90 5.95
CA VAL A 332 31.21 23.44 4.58
C VAL A 332 30.87 24.92 4.69
N GLU A 333 31.69 25.76 4.08
CA GLU A 333 31.57 27.22 4.03
C GLU A 333 31.07 27.70 2.66
N LYS A 334 31.41 27.01 1.56
CA LYS A 334 30.99 27.35 0.20
C LYS A 334 30.53 26.15 -0.62
N ILE A 335 29.57 26.42 -1.49
CA ILE A 335 29.08 25.49 -2.51
C ILE A 335 29.31 26.14 -3.87
N THR A 336 30.03 25.44 -4.74
CA THR A 336 30.30 25.91 -6.11
C THR A 336 29.43 25.14 -7.08
N VAL A 337 28.62 25.85 -7.87
CA VAL A 337 27.78 25.30 -8.92
C VAL A 337 28.54 25.36 -10.24
N ILE A 338 28.79 24.21 -10.84
CA ILE A 338 29.66 24.03 -12.00
C ILE A 338 28.86 23.45 -13.15
N HIS A 339 29.01 24.04 -14.35
CA HIS A 339 28.42 23.50 -15.58
C HIS A 339 29.09 22.17 -15.95
N PRO A 340 28.35 21.08 -16.24
CA PRO A 340 28.93 19.75 -16.47
C PRO A 340 29.88 19.70 -17.66
N TYR A 341 29.54 20.37 -18.76
CA TYR A 341 30.32 20.37 -20.00
C TYR A 341 31.42 21.44 -20.06
N ILE A 342 31.10 22.68 -19.65
CA ILE A 342 32.03 23.81 -19.79
C ILE A 342 33.03 23.81 -18.63
N GLY A 343 32.68 23.23 -17.48
CA GLY A 343 33.48 23.29 -16.26
C GLY A 343 33.51 24.66 -15.60
N ASP A 344 32.72 25.62 -16.12
CA ASP A 344 32.69 26.99 -15.63
C ASP A 344 31.85 27.11 -14.36
N THR A 345 32.27 28.03 -13.49
CA THR A 345 31.56 28.31 -12.23
C THR A 345 30.41 29.27 -12.48
N ILE A 346 29.18 28.78 -12.30
CA ILE A 346 27.96 29.58 -12.50
C ILE A 346 27.69 30.43 -11.26
N ALA A 347 27.90 29.85 -10.07
CA ALA A 347 27.68 30.54 -8.82
C ALA A 347 28.47 29.91 -7.68
N THR A 348 28.83 30.76 -6.71
CA THR A 348 29.36 30.34 -5.42
C THR A 348 28.38 30.77 -4.34
N ILE A 349 27.96 29.80 -3.52
CA ILE A 349 26.96 29.95 -2.47
C ILE A 349 27.63 29.84 -1.11
N ASP A 350 27.50 30.88 -0.30
CA ASP A 350 27.96 30.85 1.08
C ASP A 350 27.00 30.03 1.96
N VAL A 351 27.57 29.13 2.75
CA VAL A 351 26.86 28.31 3.73
C VAL A 351 26.98 28.96 5.11
N LYS A 352 25.84 29.18 5.76
CA LYS A 352 25.76 29.71 7.12
C LYS A 352 24.94 28.76 7.99
N ASP A 353 25.50 28.34 9.11
CA ASP A 353 24.86 27.40 10.04
C ASP A 353 24.35 26.11 9.36
N ASN A 354 25.17 25.53 8.49
CA ASN A 354 24.84 24.34 7.68
C ASN A 354 23.59 24.50 6.80
N LYS A 355 23.19 25.74 6.51
CA LYS A 355 22.09 26.07 5.62
C LYS A 355 22.58 27.02 4.55
N TYR A 356 21.96 26.95 3.39
CA TYR A 356 22.24 27.87 2.31
C TYR A 356 20.98 28.23 1.57
N ARG A 357 20.98 29.44 1.02
CA ARG A 357 19.92 29.95 0.14
C ARG A 357 20.51 31.05 -0.72
N GLN A 358 20.46 30.89 -2.03
CA GLN A 358 20.87 31.91 -2.98
C GLN A 358 19.92 31.98 -4.16
N GLU A 359 19.64 33.20 -4.58
CA GLU A 359 18.98 33.50 -5.84
C GLU A 359 20.05 33.60 -6.93
N LEU A 360 19.90 32.81 -7.99
CA LEU A 360 20.78 32.85 -9.14
C LEU A 360 20.19 33.80 -10.19
N ASN A 361 21.00 34.76 -10.63
CA ASN A 361 20.63 35.70 -11.68
C ASN A 361 21.27 35.27 -13.00
N GLY A 362 20.55 35.47 -14.10
CA GLY A 362 21.01 35.14 -15.45
C GLY A 362 20.18 34.04 -16.10
N ASP A 363 20.40 33.84 -17.39
CA ASP A 363 19.76 32.77 -18.15
C ASP A 363 20.58 31.48 -17.99
N ILE A 364 20.00 30.52 -17.27
CA ILE A 364 20.59 29.22 -16.95
C ILE A 364 19.86 28.16 -17.78
N PRO A 365 20.55 27.53 -18.76
CA PRO A 365 19.94 26.49 -19.57
C PRO A 365 19.54 25.28 -18.71
N LEU A 366 18.58 24.49 -19.19
CA LEU A 366 18.19 23.26 -18.49
C LEU A 366 19.29 22.21 -18.64
N ASP A 367 19.99 21.89 -17.55
CA ASP A 367 21.06 20.88 -17.52
C ASP A 367 21.25 20.30 -16.11
N SER A 368 22.05 19.23 -16.00
CA SER A 368 22.45 18.57 -14.74
C SER A 368 23.75 19.19 -14.20
N TYR A 369 23.60 20.12 -13.26
CA TYR A 369 24.72 20.89 -12.71
C TYR A 369 25.41 20.17 -11.56
N SER A 370 26.75 20.24 -11.53
CA SER A 370 27.52 19.67 -10.42
C SER A 370 27.71 20.71 -9.31
N MET A 371 27.29 20.36 -8.11
CA MET A 371 27.45 21.14 -6.89
C MET A 371 28.62 20.56 -6.09
N ALA A 372 29.72 21.30 -6.01
CA ALA A 372 30.90 20.96 -5.23
C ALA A 372 30.87 21.67 -3.87
N PHE A 373 30.93 20.89 -2.78
CA PHE A 373 30.88 21.38 -1.41
C PHE A 373 32.30 21.45 -0.85
N ASP A 374 32.98 22.61 -0.93
CA ASP A 374 34.36 22.85 -0.46
C ASP A 374 35.34 21.67 -0.62
N ASN A 375 35.30 21.01 -1.77
CA ASN A 375 36.08 19.80 -2.11
C ASN A 375 35.80 18.52 -1.28
N ALA A 376 34.85 18.54 -0.34
CA ALA A 376 34.49 17.37 0.47
C ALA A 376 33.71 16.31 -0.33
N PHE A 377 32.71 16.74 -1.10
CA PHE A 377 31.90 15.87 -1.94
C PHE A 377 31.21 16.66 -3.05
N LYS A 378 30.66 15.94 -4.03
CA LYS A 378 29.90 16.49 -5.15
C LYS A 378 28.49 15.91 -5.17
N SER A 379 27.51 16.73 -5.54
CA SER A 379 26.14 16.32 -5.85
C SER A 379 25.78 16.83 -7.23
N ASN A 380 24.97 16.11 -7.98
CA ASN A 380 24.38 16.66 -9.21
C ASN A 380 22.95 17.12 -8.94
N ALA A 381 22.50 18.17 -9.62
CA ALA A 381 21.11 18.58 -9.60
C ALA A 381 20.71 19.20 -10.94
N THR A 382 19.56 18.77 -11.45
CA THR A 382 18.99 19.24 -12.72
C THR A 382 18.05 20.42 -12.45
N PHE A 383 18.33 21.58 -13.03
CA PHE A 383 17.48 22.79 -12.94
C PHE A 383 17.68 23.74 -14.13
N SER A 384 16.83 24.76 -14.22
CA SER A 384 16.84 25.79 -15.25
C SER A 384 16.41 27.15 -14.70
N THR A 385 16.45 28.21 -15.52
CA THR A 385 15.91 29.53 -15.18
C THR A 385 14.48 29.43 -14.64
N GLY A 386 14.23 29.99 -13.45
CA GLY A 386 12.91 30.03 -12.81
C GLY A 386 12.57 28.81 -11.94
N ASP A 387 13.53 27.90 -11.72
CA ASP A 387 13.36 26.75 -10.84
C ASP A 387 13.74 27.05 -9.38
N SER A 388 13.00 26.44 -8.44
CA SER A 388 13.32 26.50 -7.01
C SER A 388 13.64 25.10 -6.53
N LEU A 389 14.88 24.87 -6.09
CA LEU A 389 15.33 23.62 -5.51
C LEU A 389 15.65 23.75 -4.02
N HIS A 390 15.34 22.70 -3.29
CA HIS A 390 15.73 22.48 -1.91
C HIS A 390 16.43 21.14 -1.78
N ILE A 391 17.72 21.16 -1.44
CA ILE A 391 18.60 19.98 -1.40
C ILE A 391 19.00 19.72 0.04
N LYS A 392 18.60 18.56 0.54
CA LYS A 392 19.06 18.04 1.82
C LYS A 392 20.20 17.06 1.58
N THR A 393 21.39 17.42 2.04
CA THR A 393 22.57 16.57 1.89
C THR A 393 22.96 15.99 3.24
N ARG A 394 23.13 14.68 3.30
CA ARG A 394 23.77 13.99 4.42
C ARG A 394 25.14 13.50 3.98
N TYR A 395 26.17 13.81 4.74
CA TYR A 395 27.52 13.34 4.45
C TYR A 395 28.19 12.81 5.70
N TYR A 396 28.43 11.49 5.73
CA TYR A 396 29.14 10.81 6.81
C TYR A 396 30.00 9.69 6.21
N ASN A 397 31.16 9.43 6.82
CA ASN A 397 32.05 8.32 6.45
C ASN A 397 32.31 8.20 4.94
N LEU A 398 32.63 9.32 4.28
CA LEU A 398 32.91 9.43 2.84
C LEU A 398 31.73 9.08 1.91
N GLN A 399 30.51 8.92 2.43
CA GLN A 399 29.31 8.74 1.63
C GLN A 399 28.37 9.94 1.74
N SER A 400 27.83 10.37 0.60
CA SER A 400 26.81 11.41 0.51
C SER A 400 25.47 10.84 0.08
N GLU A 401 24.40 11.21 0.77
CA GLU A 401 23.02 11.02 0.32
C GLU A 401 22.40 12.41 0.06
N ASN A 402 21.91 12.63 -1.15
CA ASN A 402 21.29 13.90 -1.55
C ASN A 402 19.81 13.68 -1.83
N LYS A 403 18.96 14.41 -1.11
CA LYS A 403 17.52 14.44 -1.35
C LYS A 403 17.14 15.80 -1.93
N ILE A 404 16.83 15.82 -3.22
CA ILE A 404 16.47 17.03 -3.96
C ILE A 404 14.95 17.14 -4.02
N THR A 405 14.43 18.31 -3.66
CA THR A 405 12.99 18.65 -3.71
C THR A 405 12.80 19.99 -4.39
N GLY A 406 11.60 20.29 -4.89
CA GLY A 406 11.31 21.56 -5.59
C GLY A 406 10.65 21.38 -6.96
N THR A 407 10.79 22.38 -7.83
CA THR A 407 10.08 22.44 -9.13
C THR A 407 10.47 21.32 -10.10
N ARG A 408 11.70 20.77 -9.98
CA ARG A 408 12.25 19.70 -10.84
C ARG A 408 12.47 18.37 -10.11
N LEU A 409 11.58 18.04 -9.16
CA LEU A 409 11.68 16.80 -8.40
C LEU A 409 11.75 15.56 -9.31
N ALA A 410 10.92 15.49 -10.36
CA ALA A 410 10.80 14.29 -11.18
C ALA A 410 12.06 14.01 -12.02
N GLU A 411 12.70 15.07 -12.53
CA GLU A 411 13.94 15.00 -13.30
C GLU A 411 15.10 14.53 -12.39
N ASN A 412 15.20 15.12 -11.20
CA ASN A 412 16.23 14.78 -10.21
C ASN A 412 16.06 13.37 -9.60
N GLN A 413 14.86 12.78 -9.66
CA GLN A 413 14.58 11.42 -9.19
C GLN A 413 14.85 10.32 -10.22
N ASN A 414 14.96 10.67 -11.51
CA ASN A 414 15.28 9.71 -12.56
C ASN A 414 16.80 9.58 -12.79
N GLU A 415 17.59 10.58 -12.37
CA GLU A 415 19.06 10.61 -12.49
C GLU A 415 19.79 10.09 -11.22
N ALA A 416 19.06 9.89 -10.12
CA ALA A 416 19.55 9.31 -8.86
C ALA A 416 19.25 7.81 -8.78
#